data_AF-A0A3B8P7I2-F1
#
_entry.id   AF-A0A3B8P7I2-F1
#
_cell.length_a   1.000
_cell.length_b   1.000
_cell.length_c   1.000
_cell.angle_alpha   90.00
_cell.angle_beta   90.00
_cell.angle_gamma   90.00
#
_symmetry.space_group_name_H-M   'P 1'
#
loop_
_entity.id
_entity.type
_entity.pdbx_description
1 polymer ?
#
loop_
_entity_poly.entity_id
_entity_poly.type
_entity_poly.pdbx_seq_one_letter_code
_entity_poly.pdbx_strand_id
1 'polypeptide(L)'
;MSRRISPVIPGFGLTLGYTLVYLSLIVLIPLAAMFIHASQLTFEQFWNIISAPRVIAVLKLSFGTALFAAIINGVIGTLLAWVLVRYTFPGRKIIDAMIDLPFALPTAVAGIALTALYAPAGWVGQFATDLGFKIAYTPLGITLALTFVTLPFVVRTVQPVLADIPREVEEAAACLGAKPLQVFRH
;
A
#
# COMPACT_ATOMS: atom_id res chain seq x y z
N MET A 1 -37.36 4.68 20.33
CA MET A 1 -38.21 3.92 19.41
C MET A 1 -37.32 3.38 18.29
N SER A 2 -36.83 2.14 18.44
CA SER A 2 -35.88 1.53 17.49
C SER A 2 -36.58 1.26 16.16
N ARG A 3 -36.17 1.95 15.09
CA ARG A 3 -36.64 1.68 13.73
C ARG A 3 -36.15 0.28 13.35
N ARG A 4 -37.03 -0.71 13.41
CA ARG A 4 -36.82 -2.00 12.74
C ARG A 4 -36.79 -1.71 11.24
N ILE A 5 -35.58 -1.66 10.68
CA ILE A 5 -35.39 -1.64 9.23
C ILE A 5 -35.83 -3.04 8.77
N SER A 6 -37.07 -3.17 8.30
CA SER A 6 -37.51 -4.39 7.62
C SER A 6 -36.61 -4.57 6.39
N PRO A 7 -35.87 -5.69 6.28
CA PRO A 7 -34.99 -5.89 5.14
C PRO A 7 -35.81 -5.87 3.85
N VAL A 8 -35.43 -4.98 2.92
CA VAL A 8 -36.07 -4.76 1.61
C VAL A 8 -36.04 -6.02 0.74
N ILE A 9 -35.22 -7.01 1.10
CA ILE A 9 -35.06 -8.29 0.42
C ILE A 9 -35.54 -9.42 1.34
N PRO A 10 -36.55 -10.21 0.94
CA PRO A 10 -36.96 -11.38 1.71
C PRO A 10 -35.80 -12.37 1.80
N GLY A 11 -35.50 -12.87 3.01
CA GLY A 11 -34.41 -13.82 3.25
C GLY A 11 -33.01 -13.21 3.39
N PHE A 12 -32.87 -11.88 3.39
CA PHE A 12 -31.56 -11.19 3.52
C PHE A 12 -30.69 -11.72 4.67
N GLY A 13 -31.27 -11.97 5.85
CA GLY A 13 -30.50 -12.47 7.00
C GLY A 13 -29.94 -13.88 6.78
N LEU A 14 -30.70 -14.76 6.10
CA LEU A 14 -30.28 -16.13 5.81
C LEU A 14 -29.23 -16.16 4.68
N THR A 15 -29.44 -15.39 3.61
CA THR A 15 -28.47 -15.31 2.51
C THR A 15 -27.18 -14.65 2.97
N LEU A 16 -27.26 -13.54 3.72
CA LEU A 16 -26.09 -12.90 4.31
C LEU A 16 -25.36 -13.83 5.28
N GLY A 17 -26.10 -14.51 6.17
CA GLY A 17 -25.52 -15.48 7.11
C GLY A 17 -24.78 -16.60 6.39
N TYR A 18 -25.40 -17.19 5.36
CA TYR A 18 -24.78 -18.23 4.53
C TYR A 18 -23.52 -17.72 3.82
N THR A 19 -23.59 -16.55 3.16
CA THR A 19 -22.43 -15.95 2.48
C THR A 19 -21.29 -15.64 3.46
N LEU A 20 -21.59 -15.07 4.62
CA LEU A 20 -20.57 -14.76 5.63
C LEU A 20 -19.94 -16.02 6.20
N VAL A 21 -20.72 -17.05 6.51
CA VAL A 21 -20.19 -18.34 6.99
C VAL A 21 -19.30 -18.97 5.93
N TYR A 22 -19.74 -19.01 4.67
CA TYR A 22 -18.97 -19.61 3.59
C TYR A 22 -17.64 -18.88 3.34
N LEU A 23 -17.67 -17.54 3.23
CA LEU A 23 -16.45 -16.73 3.08
C LEU A 23 -15.52 -16.86 4.30
N SER A 24 -16.10 -16.89 5.50
CA SER A 24 -15.34 -17.06 6.74
C SER A 24 -14.66 -18.43 6.76
N LEU A 25 -15.35 -19.51 6.40
CA LEU A 25 -14.76 -20.85 6.35
C LEU A 25 -13.62 -20.93 5.33
N ILE A 26 -13.78 -20.33 4.14
CA ILE A 26 -12.72 -20.29 3.12
C ILE A 26 -11.42 -19.66 3.65
N VAL A 27 -11.52 -18.62 4.48
CA VAL A 27 -10.35 -17.92 5.03
C VAL A 27 -9.86 -18.58 6.32
N LEU A 28 -10.77 -18.95 7.22
CA LEU A 28 -10.44 -19.45 8.55
C LEU A 28 -9.89 -20.88 8.51
N ILE A 29 -10.32 -21.73 7.57
CA ILE A 29 -9.81 -23.11 7.48
C ILE A 29 -8.29 -23.14 7.21
N PRO A 30 -7.75 -22.47 6.17
CA PRO A 30 -6.30 -22.42 5.94
C PRO A 30 -5.52 -21.78 7.11
N LEU A 31 -6.06 -20.69 7.69
CA LEU A 31 -5.42 -20.04 8.83
C LEU A 31 -5.38 -20.97 10.06
N ALA A 32 -6.49 -21.63 10.37
CA ALA A 32 -6.55 -22.61 11.45
C ALA A 32 -5.60 -23.79 11.19
N ALA A 33 -5.52 -24.28 9.95
CA ALA A 33 -4.59 -25.35 9.58
C ALA A 33 -3.12 -24.94 9.80
N MET A 34 -2.76 -23.69 9.50
CA MET A 34 -1.43 -23.14 9.81
C MET A 34 -1.18 -23.10 11.31
N PHE A 35 -2.13 -22.63 12.12
CA PHE A 35 -2.00 -22.61 13.58
C PHE A 35 -1.87 -24.01 14.17
N ILE A 36 -2.67 -24.97 13.67
CA ILE A 36 -2.59 -26.38 14.10
C ILE A 36 -1.22 -26.95 13.78
N HIS A 37 -0.69 -26.73 12.57
CA HIS A 37 0.67 -27.16 12.22
C HIS A 37 1.73 -26.51 13.10
N ALA A 38 1.61 -25.21 13.39
CA ALA A 38 2.53 -24.52 14.28
C ALA A 38 2.46 -25.07 15.72
N SER A 39 1.28 -25.47 16.20
CA SER A 39 1.08 -26.03 17.54
C SER A 39 1.67 -27.42 17.74
N GLN A 40 2.00 -28.14 16.65
CA GLN A 40 2.69 -29.42 16.71
C GLN A 40 4.19 -29.26 17.05
N LEU A 41 4.73 -28.04 16.96
CA LEU A 41 6.11 -27.76 17.32
C LEU A 41 6.24 -27.62 18.85
N THR A 42 7.29 -28.21 19.40
CA THR A 42 7.71 -27.89 20.78
C THR A 42 8.20 -26.44 20.85
N PHE A 43 8.13 -25.83 22.04
CA PHE A 43 8.61 -24.46 22.25
C PHE A 43 10.07 -24.28 21.83
N GLU A 44 10.92 -25.27 22.08
CA GLU A 44 12.33 -25.27 21.68
C GLU A 44 12.48 -25.28 20.16
N GLN A 45 11.76 -26.16 19.44
CA GLN A 45 11.76 -26.18 17.98
C GLN A 45 11.27 -24.87 17.40
N PHE A 46 10.19 -24.31 17.95
CA PHE A 46 9.67 -23.01 17.54
C PHE A 46 10.72 -21.91 17.72
N TRP A 47 11.33 -21.83 18.91
CA TRP A 47 12.36 -20.83 19.22
C TRP A 47 13.57 -20.96 18.29
N ASN A 48 14.04 -22.18 18.03
CA ASN A 48 15.15 -22.44 17.12
C ASN A 48 14.85 -22.02 15.68
N ILE A 49 13.59 -22.18 15.22
CA ILE A 49 13.17 -21.74 13.88
C ILE A 49 13.15 -20.20 13.81
N ILE A 50 12.52 -19.52 14.76
CA ILE A 50 12.38 -18.06 14.70
C ILE A 50 13.70 -17.33 14.96
N SER A 51 14.58 -17.92 15.77
CA SER A 51 15.92 -17.38 16.06
C SER A 51 16.97 -17.77 15.03
N ALA A 52 16.62 -18.61 14.04
CA ALA A 52 17.53 -19.00 12.99
C ALA A 52 18.06 -17.76 12.25
N PRO A 53 19.38 -17.63 12.01
CA PRO A 53 19.97 -16.44 11.39
C PRO A 53 19.31 -16.04 10.07
N ARG A 54 18.89 -17.05 9.28
CA ARG A 54 18.17 -16.84 8.01
C ARG A 54 16.80 -16.20 8.23
N VAL A 55 16.02 -16.65 9.22
CA VAL A 55 14.69 -16.11 9.50
C VAL A 55 14.80 -14.68 10.00
N ILE A 56 15.72 -14.42 10.92
CA ILE A 56 15.98 -13.06 11.40
C ILE A 56 16.42 -12.14 10.24
N ALA A 57 17.29 -12.60 9.34
CA ALA A 57 17.73 -11.81 8.20
C ALA A 57 16.56 -11.48 7.25
N VAL A 58 15.68 -12.45 6.97
CA VAL A 58 14.47 -12.23 6.16
C VAL A 58 13.54 -11.24 6.85
N LEU A 59 13.28 -11.37 8.15
CA LEU A 59 12.43 -10.44 8.89
C LEU A 59 13.00 -9.02 8.87
N LYS A 60 14.30 -8.85 9.14
CA LYS A 60 14.97 -7.55 9.06
C LYS A 60 14.86 -6.92 7.67
N LEU A 61 15.07 -7.73 6.62
CA LEU A 61 14.94 -7.28 5.24
C LEU A 61 13.50 -6.85 4.93
N SER A 62 12.51 -7.69 5.25
CA SER A 62 11.09 -7.43 4.99
C SER A 62 10.58 -6.21 5.75
N PHE A 63 10.77 -6.15 7.07
CA PHE A 63 10.32 -5.01 7.87
C PHE A 63 11.09 -3.74 7.52
N GLY A 64 12.40 -3.84 7.29
CA GLY A 64 13.23 -2.68 6.91
C GLY A 64 12.77 -2.07 5.59
N THR A 65 12.72 -2.88 4.53
CA THR A 65 12.31 -2.40 3.19
C THR A 65 10.87 -1.91 3.16
N ALA A 66 9.94 -2.59 3.85
CA ALA A 66 8.55 -2.16 3.97
C ALA A 66 8.41 -0.83 4.73
N LEU A 67 9.17 -0.63 5.81
CA LEU A 67 9.16 0.63 6.56
C LEU A 67 9.65 1.80 5.71
N PHE A 68 10.77 1.63 5.00
CA PHE A 68 11.28 2.66 4.10
C PHE A 68 10.30 2.96 2.97
N ALA A 69 9.72 1.93 2.34
CA ALA A 69 8.71 2.11 1.31
C ALA A 69 7.46 2.84 1.84
N ALA A 70 7.01 2.50 3.05
CA ALA A 70 5.86 3.15 3.69
C ALA A 70 6.12 4.64 4.00
N ILE A 71 7.32 4.99 4.46
CA ILE A 71 7.68 6.40 4.69
C ILE A 71 7.71 7.17 3.36
N ILE A 72 8.38 6.61 2.35
CA ILE A 72 8.47 7.22 1.02
C ILE A 72 7.06 7.43 0.44
N ASN A 73 6.21 6.41 0.48
CA ASN A 73 4.85 6.49 -0.03
C ASN A 73 3.95 7.38 0.82
N GLY A 74 4.15 7.42 2.13
CA GLY A 74 3.44 8.35 3.01
C GLY A 74 3.69 9.80 2.59
N VAL A 75 4.94 10.16 2.33
CA VAL A 75 5.30 11.52 1.89
C VAL A 75 4.86 11.78 0.44
N ILE A 76 5.32 10.95 -0.50
CA ILE A 76 5.08 11.17 -1.94
C ILE A 76 3.61 10.98 -2.29
N GLY A 77 2.97 9.94 -1.76
CA GLY A 77 1.55 9.65 -1.99
C GLY A 77 0.63 10.73 -1.43
N THR A 78 0.93 11.28 -0.24
CA THR A 78 0.18 12.40 0.32
C THR A 78 0.35 13.66 -0.54
N LEU A 79 1.58 13.97 -0.99
CA LEU A 79 1.82 15.09 -1.89
C LEU A 79 1.09 14.94 -3.23
N LEU A 80 1.11 13.75 -3.82
CA LEU A 80 0.38 13.45 -5.05
C LEU A 80 -1.12 13.59 -4.85
N ALA A 81 -1.67 13.03 -3.76
CA ALA A 81 -3.08 13.17 -3.42
C ALA A 81 -3.48 14.65 -3.26
N TRP A 82 -2.66 15.44 -2.57
CA TRP A 82 -2.87 16.87 -2.41
C TRP A 82 -2.91 17.60 -3.75
N VAL A 83 -1.91 17.37 -4.60
CA VAL A 83 -1.83 18.00 -5.93
C VAL A 83 -3.04 17.61 -6.78
N LEU A 84 -3.39 16.33 -6.77
CA LEU A 84 -4.51 15.81 -7.55
C LEU A 84 -5.88 16.24 -7.02
N VAL A 85 -6.03 16.59 -5.74
CA VAL A 85 -7.31 17.09 -5.20
C VAL A 85 -7.40 18.60 -5.36
N ARG A 86 -6.34 19.34 -5.04
CA ARG A 86 -6.38 20.80 -4.91
C ARG A 86 -6.13 21.55 -6.22
N TYR A 87 -5.41 20.98 -7.18
CA TYR A 87 -5.04 21.67 -8.42
C TYR A 87 -5.73 21.11 -9.67
N THR A 88 -5.96 21.99 -10.64
CA THR A 88 -6.47 21.65 -11.98
C THR A 88 -5.41 22.00 -13.02
N PHE A 89 -4.92 21.01 -13.76
CA PHE A 89 -3.88 21.20 -14.79
C PHE A 89 -4.09 20.19 -15.95
N PRO A 90 -3.61 20.50 -17.17
CA PRO A 90 -3.73 19.59 -18.30
C PRO A 90 -2.97 18.28 -18.03
N GLY A 91 -3.60 17.13 -18.30
CA GLY A 91 -3.00 15.82 -18.05
C GLY A 91 -3.25 15.23 -16.64
N ARG A 92 -3.95 15.93 -15.74
CA ARG A 92 -4.31 15.43 -14.39
C ARG A 92 -4.93 14.03 -14.41
N LYS A 93 -5.85 13.76 -15.35
CA LYS A 93 -6.50 12.44 -15.48
C LYS A 93 -5.54 11.32 -15.87
N ILE A 94 -4.52 11.65 -16.68
CA ILE A 94 -3.50 10.67 -17.10
C ILE A 94 -2.64 10.32 -15.89
N ILE A 95 -2.19 11.31 -15.12
CA ILE A 95 -1.41 11.08 -13.90
C ILE A 95 -2.22 10.26 -12.88
N ASP A 96 -3.48 10.62 -12.66
CA ASP A 96 -4.35 9.87 -11.74
C ASP A 96 -4.53 8.41 -12.18
N ALA A 97 -4.66 8.15 -13.50
CA ALA A 97 -4.73 6.79 -14.03
C ALA A 97 -3.39 6.04 -13.95
N MET A 98 -2.25 6.72 -14.14
CA MET A 98 -0.92 6.12 -14.00
C MET A 98 -0.65 5.66 -12.57
N ILE A 99 -1.23 6.32 -11.56
CA ILE A 99 -1.10 5.89 -10.18
C ILE A 99 -1.75 4.52 -9.98
N ASP A 100 -2.86 4.21 -10.65
CA ASP A 100 -3.50 2.89 -10.53
C ASP A 100 -2.91 1.81 -11.44
N LEU A 101 -1.90 2.17 -12.27
CA LEU A 101 -1.21 1.24 -13.15
C LEU A 101 -0.73 -0.05 -12.44
N PRO A 102 -0.17 -0.02 -11.22
CA PRO A 102 0.25 -1.23 -10.52
C PRO A 102 -0.86 -2.26 -10.32
N PHE A 103 -2.12 -1.83 -10.21
CA PHE A 103 -3.28 -2.72 -10.04
C PHE A 103 -3.79 -3.30 -11.36
N ALA A 104 -3.55 -2.60 -12.46
CA ALA A 104 -3.89 -3.08 -13.80
C ALA A 104 -2.89 -4.13 -14.32
N LEU A 105 -1.66 -4.13 -13.78
CA LEU A 105 -0.60 -5.04 -14.21
C LEU A 105 -0.69 -6.40 -13.49
N PRO A 106 -0.52 -7.52 -14.21
CA PRO A 106 -0.24 -8.79 -13.57
C PRO A 106 1.02 -8.68 -12.71
N THR A 107 1.00 -9.26 -11.50
CA THR A 107 2.10 -9.17 -10.53
C THR A 107 3.43 -9.65 -11.12
N ALA A 108 3.40 -10.75 -11.88
CA ALA A 108 4.57 -11.27 -12.57
C ALA A 108 5.13 -10.29 -13.62
N VAL A 109 4.24 -9.62 -14.36
CA VAL A 109 4.63 -8.62 -15.39
C VAL A 109 5.27 -7.41 -14.73
N ALA A 110 4.70 -6.91 -13.63
CA ALA A 110 5.30 -5.81 -12.87
C ALA A 110 6.69 -6.19 -12.34
N GLY A 111 6.86 -7.41 -11.81
CA GLY A 111 8.15 -7.91 -11.33
C GLY A 111 9.23 -7.97 -12.42
N ILE A 112 8.89 -8.51 -13.60
CA ILE A 112 9.82 -8.60 -14.74
C ILE A 112 10.15 -7.20 -15.26
N ALA A 113 9.16 -6.32 -15.39
CA ALA A 113 9.36 -4.95 -15.88
C ALA A 113 10.29 -4.15 -14.95
N LEU A 114 10.05 -4.19 -13.64
CA LEU A 114 10.90 -3.51 -12.66
C LEU A 114 12.31 -4.11 -12.64
N THR A 115 12.43 -5.43 -12.73
CA THR A 115 13.74 -6.09 -12.80
C THR A 115 14.50 -5.69 -14.05
N ALA A 116 13.86 -5.65 -15.22
CA ALA A 116 14.46 -5.22 -16.47
C ALA A 116 14.85 -3.73 -16.43
N LEU A 117 14.04 -2.88 -15.81
CA LEU A 117 14.29 -1.45 -15.67
C LEU A 117 15.52 -1.15 -14.79
N TYR A 118 15.63 -1.87 -13.67
CA TYR A 118 16.68 -1.68 -12.66
C TYR A 118 17.89 -2.62 -12.81
N ALA A 119 17.88 -3.50 -13.81
CA ALA A 119 19.04 -4.33 -14.15
C ALA A 119 20.24 -3.44 -14.53
N PRO A 120 21.49 -3.92 -14.38
CA PRO A 120 22.67 -3.13 -14.75
C PRO A 120 22.67 -2.65 -16.22
N ALA A 121 22.10 -3.44 -17.13
CA ALA A 121 21.90 -3.05 -18.54
C ALA A 121 20.52 -2.41 -18.81
N GLY A 122 19.74 -2.18 -17.76
CA GLY A 122 18.41 -1.59 -17.82
C GLY A 122 18.49 -0.07 -17.93
N TRP A 123 17.41 0.54 -18.46
CA TRP A 123 17.39 1.98 -18.74
C TRP A 123 17.67 2.85 -17.51
N VAL A 124 17.24 2.41 -16.32
CA VAL A 124 17.51 3.12 -15.06
C VAL A 124 18.71 2.53 -14.32
N GLY A 125 18.86 1.21 -14.33
CA GLY A 125 19.95 0.55 -13.60
C GLY A 125 21.35 0.81 -14.17
N GLN A 126 21.47 1.18 -15.45
CA GLN A 126 22.76 1.59 -16.05
C GLN A 126 23.37 2.79 -15.33
N PHE A 127 22.57 3.82 -15.01
CA PHE A 127 23.04 5.02 -14.33
C PHE A 127 23.54 4.72 -12.92
N ALA A 128 22.90 3.80 -12.21
CA ALA A 128 23.35 3.34 -10.90
C ALA A 128 24.64 2.53 -10.98
N THR A 129 24.78 1.74 -12.06
CA THR A 129 25.98 0.94 -12.31
C THR A 129 27.18 1.83 -12.61
N ASP A 130 27.00 2.93 -13.33
CA ASP A 130 28.04 3.96 -13.56
C ASP A 130 28.53 4.59 -12.25
N LEU A 131 27.64 4.70 -11.25
CA LEU A 131 27.94 5.16 -9.89
C LEU A 131 28.50 4.05 -8.98
N GLY A 132 28.68 2.83 -9.51
CA GLY A 132 29.29 1.71 -8.80
C GLY A 132 28.36 0.88 -7.91
N PHE A 133 27.03 1.05 -7.98
CA PHE A 133 26.08 0.27 -7.16
C PHE A 133 24.95 -0.39 -7.98
N LYS A 134 24.38 -1.47 -7.44
CA LYS A 134 23.33 -2.26 -8.09
C LYS A 134 21.97 -2.03 -7.44
N ILE A 135 20.94 -1.81 -8.27
CA ILE A 135 19.55 -1.67 -7.79
C ILE A 135 18.81 -3.01 -7.85
N ALA A 136 18.89 -3.72 -8.98
CA ALA A 136 18.27 -5.04 -9.10
C ALA A 136 18.88 -6.04 -8.10
N TYR A 137 18.01 -6.87 -7.51
CA TYR A 137 18.36 -7.91 -6.54
C TYR A 137 19.00 -7.41 -5.23
N THR A 138 18.84 -6.13 -4.90
CA THR A 138 19.30 -5.56 -3.62
C THR A 138 18.11 -5.09 -2.77
N PRO A 139 18.31 -4.84 -1.45
CA PRO A 139 17.25 -4.28 -0.61
C PRO A 139 16.66 -2.98 -1.16
N LEU A 140 17.46 -2.16 -1.85
CA LEU A 140 16.98 -0.95 -2.52
C LEU A 140 15.97 -1.26 -3.62
N GLY A 141 16.25 -2.26 -4.48
CA GLY A 141 15.32 -2.69 -5.51
C GLY A 141 14.00 -3.21 -4.93
N ILE A 142 14.06 -3.94 -3.80
CA ILE A 142 12.86 -4.40 -3.08
C ILE A 142 12.05 -3.20 -2.57
N THR A 143 12.71 -2.23 -1.93
CA THR A 143 12.05 -1.00 -1.46
C THR A 143 11.39 -0.24 -2.62
N LEU A 144 12.07 -0.07 -3.75
CA LEU A 144 11.48 0.60 -4.93
C LEU A 144 10.28 -0.15 -5.51
N ALA A 145 10.36 -1.48 -5.56
CA ALA A 145 9.23 -2.30 -6.00
C ALA A 145 8.04 -2.19 -5.04
N LEU A 146 8.29 -2.22 -3.73
CA LEU A 146 7.25 -1.98 -2.72
C LEU A 146 6.66 -0.58 -2.84
N THR A 147 7.48 0.44 -3.08
CA THR A 147 7.05 1.81 -3.32
C THR A 147 6.06 1.84 -4.49
N PHE A 148 6.43 1.26 -5.65
CA PHE A 148 5.58 1.19 -6.84
C PHE A 148 4.23 0.51 -6.57
N VAL A 149 4.24 -0.64 -5.91
CA VAL A 149 2.99 -1.40 -5.65
C VAL A 149 2.12 -0.75 -4.58
N THR A 150 2.72 -0.08 -3.59
CA THR A 150 1.97 0.43 -2.42
C THR A 150 1.59 1.91 -2.49
N LEU A 151 2.19 2.69 -3.40
CA LEU A 151 1.86 4.09 -3.62
C LEU A 151 0.36 4.34 -3.87
N PRO A 152 -0.35 3.54 -4.69
CA PRO A 152 -1.75 3.83 -5.02
C PRO A 152 -2.65 3.73 -3.78
N PHE A 153 -2.34 2.82 -2.84
CA PHE A 153 -3.10 2.71 -1.59
C PHE A 153 -3.02 3.99 -0.75
N VAL A 154 -1.85 4.61 -0.66
CA VAL A 154 -1.72 5.88 0.08
C VAL A 154 -2.53 6.98 -0.60
N VAL A 155 -2.38 7.13 -1.92
CA VAL A 155 -3.08 8.16 -2.69
C VAL A 155 -4.60 7.99 -2.56
N ARG A 156 -5.12 6.79 -2.81
CA ARG A 156 -6.57 6.50 -2.77
C ARG A 156 -7.17 6.53 -1.37
N THR A 157 -6.35 6.42 -0.32
CA THR A 157 -6.80 6.63 1.07
C THR A 157 -6.84 8.12 1.44
N VAL A 158 -5.84 8.90 1.01
CA VAL A 158 -5.72 10.33 1.36
C VAL A 158 -6.63 11.23 0.51
N GLN A 159 -6.79 10.92 -0.78
CA GLN A 159 -7.63 11.70 -1.69
C GLN A 159 -9.06 11.97 -1.16
N PRO A 160 -9.85 10.97 -0.73
CA PRO A 160 -11.21 11.23 -0.25
C PRO A 160 -11.24 12.08 1.02
N VAL A 161 -10.26 11.88 1.92
CA VAL A 161 -10.13 12.69 3.15
C VAL A 161 -9.88 14.16 2.81
N LEU A 162 -8.98 14.44 1.86
CA LEU A 162 -8.71 15.81 1.41
C LEU A 162 -9.88 16.43 0.65
N ALA A 163 -10.60 15.63 -0.14
CA ALA A 163 -11.75 16.10 -0.92
C ALA A 163 -12.94 16.50 -0.03
N ASP A 164 -13.08 15.87 1.15
CA ASP A 164 -14.13 16.16 2.12
C ASP A 164 -13.90 17.48 2.89
N ILE A 165 -12.65 17.95 2.97
CA ILE A 165 -12.30 19.23 3.60
C ILE A 165 -12.77 20.38 2.70
N PRO A 166 -13.70 21.25 3.16
CA PRO A 166 -14.21 22.36 2.37
C PRO A 166 -13.11 23.36 2.01
N ARG A 167 -13.13 23.85 0.78
CA ARG A 167 -12.14 24.82 0.29
C ARG A 167 -12.22 26.17 1.01
N GLU A 168 -13.41 26.52 1.51
CA GLU A 168 -13.66 27.79 2.20
C GLU A 168 -12.79 27.94 3.46
N VAL A 169 -12.42 26.83 4.11
CA VAL A 169 -11.53 26.82 5.29
C VAL A 169 -10.11 27.22 4.89
N GLU A 170 -9.62 26.70 3.76
CA GLU A 170 -8.29 27.03 3.22
C GLU A 170 -8.24 28.48 2.73
N GLU A 171 -9.30 28.95 2.08
CA GLU A 171 -9.44 30.32 1.61
C GLU A 171 -9.51 31.31 2.79
N ALA A 172 -10.25 31.00 3.85
CA ALA A 172 -10.30 31.81 5.06
C ALA A 172 -8.91 31.92 5.73
N ALA A 173 -8.17 30.81 5.82
CA ALA A 173 -6.81 30.81 6.36
C ALA A 173 -5.86 31.66 5.49
N ALA A 174 -5.97 31.56 4.16
CA ALA A 174 -5.19 32.39 3.23
C ALA A 174 -5.54 33.88 3.36
N CYS A 175 -6.81 34.24 3.54
CA CYS A 175 -7.25 35.61 3.81
C CYS A 175 -6.69 36.18 5.13
N LEU A 176 -6.50 35.33 6.14
CA LEU A 176 -5.84 35.69 7.41
C LEU A 176 -4.31 35.77 7.30
N GLY A 177 -3.74 35.60 6.10
CA GLY A 177 -2.31 35.72 5.83
C GLY A 177 -1.51 34.43 6.00
N ALA A 178 -2.17 33.27 6.17
CA ALA A 178 -1.48 31.99 6.29
C ALA A 178 -0.81 31.61 4.96
N LYS A 179 0.46 31.18 5.03
CA LYS A 179 1.18 30.62 3.89
C LYS A 179 0.60 29.24 3.53
N PRO A 180 0.69 28.75 2.28
CA PRO A 180 0.15 27.45 1.87
C PRO A 180 0.57 26.27 2.76
N LEU A 181 1.80 26.29 3.27
CA LEU A 181 2.33 25.25 4.16
C LEU A 181 1.79 25.36 5.60
N GLN A 182 1.36 26.54 6.03
CA GLN A 182 0.64 26.74 7.30
C GLN A 182 -0.81 26.27 7.18
N VAL A 183 -1.48 26.58 6.06
CA VAL A 183 -2.84 26.09 5.76
C VAL A 183 -2.88 24.56 5.67
N PHE A 184 -1.83 23.93 5.15
CA PHE A 184 -1.73 22.47 5.11
C PHE A 184 -1.54 21.83 6.50
N ARG A 185 -0.86 22.53 7.41
CA ARG A 185 -0.43 21.96 8.70
C ARG A 185 -1.44 22.18 9.83
N HIS A 186 -2.21 23.26 9.76
CA HIS A 186 -3.11 23.75 10.82
C HIS A 186 -4.54 23.86 10.32
#